data_AF-Q4T706-F1
#
_entry.id   AF-Q4T706-F1
#
_cell.length_a   1.000
_cell.length_b   1.000
_cell.length_c   1.000
_cell.angle_alpha   90.00
_cell.angle_beta   90.00
_cell.angle_gamma   90.00
#
_symmetry.space_group_name_H-M   'P 1'
#
loop_
_entity.id
_entity.type
_entity.pdbx_description
1 polymer ?
#
loop_
_entity_poly.entity_id
_entity_poly.type
_entity_poly.pdbx_seq_one_letter_code
_entity_poly.pdbx_strand_id
1 'polypeptide(L)'
;PTVDLSLTPLLYGLFTMDSSQVSREICEANTTIMCPMCEDTCKPWTLSDSCVYAKVTHLFDNGGTVFFAIFVAMWATVFLEFWKRRRAELTYDWDLTDWEEEEEELKPQFEAKYSRVERVNPISGKPEPFQPFSDKVSRLMVSVSGIFFMISLVLTAVFAVVVFRLIAMEKFASISWYFVKKNWQFATSGTGVCINFMIIMSLNVVYEKVAYLLTNLEHPRTESEWENSFALKMFLFQFVNLNSSTFYMAFFLGRFTGRPGKSNKLFDGWRLEECHPSGCLIDLCLQMGVIMFFKQIWNNFMELGYPCV
;
A
#
# COMPACT_ATOMS: atom_id res chain seq x y z
N PRO A 1 18.93 11.21 -10.95
CA PRO A 1 19.10 12.21 -9.87
C PRO A 1 18.53 11.73 -8.54
N THR A 2 17.26 11.30 -8.48
CA THR A 2 16.65 10.77 -7.25
C THR A 2 17.30 9.48 -6.77
N VAL A 3 17.52 8.53 -7.68
CA VAL A 3 18.20 7.27 -7.38
C VAL A 3 19.63 7.53 -6.90
N ASP A 4 20.37 8.39 -7.60
CA ASP A 4 21.75 8.74 -7.26
C ASP A 4 21.84 9.38 -5.86
N LEU A 5 20.93 10.30 -5.53
CA LEU A 5 20.89 10.95 -4.23
C LEU A 5 20.41 10.01 -3.10
N SER A 6 19.60 9.00 -3.43
CA SER A 6 19.14 7.99 -2.46
C SER A 6 20.24 7.02 -2.03
N LEU A 7 21.29 6.84 -2.85
CA LEU A 7 22.44 5.99 -2.51
C LEU A 7 23.33 6.63 -1.44
N THR A 8 23.38 7.97 -1.37
CA THR A 8 24.22 8.69 -0.40
C THR A 8 23.88 8.38 1.07
N PRO A 9 22.62 8.49 1.54
CA PRO A 9 22.28 8.12 2.93
C PRO A 9 22.40 6.63 3.20
N LEU A 10 22.23 5.77 2.19
CA LEU A 10 22.44 4.32 2.31
C LEU A 10 23.91 3.99 2.53
N LEU A 11 24.81 4.55 1.71
CA LEU A 11 26.26 4.39 1.85
C LEU A 11 26.74 4.98 3.18
N TYR A 12 26.25 6.15 3.57
CA TYR A 12 26.52 6.74 4.88
C TYR A 12 26.12 5.79 6.02
N GLY A 13 24.91 5.21 5.95
CA GLY A 13 24.44 4.20 6.91
C GLY A 13 25.34 2.96 6.95
N LEU A 14 25.78 2.45 5.80
CA LEU A 14 26.69 1.31 5.72
C LEU A 14 28.04 1.59 6.40
N PHE A 15 28.64 2.76 6.15
CA PHE A 15 29.93 3.12 6.75
C PHE A 15 29.84 3.39 8.25
N THR A 16 28.68 3.84 8.74
CA THR A 16 28.49 4.20 10.16
C THR A 16 27.83 3.12 11.00
N MET A 17 27.45 1.98 10.40
CA MET A 17 26.71 0.89 11.05
C MET A 17 27.44 0.27 12.25
N ASP A 18 28.77 0.11 12.16
CA ASP A 18 29.57 -0.46 13.25
C ASP A 18 30.04 0.59 14.28
N SER A 19 30.00 1.88 13.91
CA SER A 19 30.42 2.98 14.80
C SER A 19 29.28 3.61 15.60
N SER A 20 28.03 3.22 15.33
CA SER A 20 26.88 3.82 16.00
C SER A 20 26.86 3.45 17.49
N GLN A 21 26.62 4.44 18.35
CA GLN A 21 26.56 4.23 19.79
C GLN A 21 25.44 3.25 20.16
N VAL A 22 24.25 3.43 19.57
CA VAL A 22 23.05 2.63 19.87
C VAL A 22 23.23 1.17 19.48
N SER A 23 23.75 0.88 18.28
CA SER A 23 23.96 -0.51 17.87
C SER A 23 25.03 -1.18 18.75
N ARG A 24 26.09 -0.45 19.13
CA ARG A 24 27.12 -0.99 20.03
C ARG A 24 26.57 -1.32 21.42
N GLU A 25 25.80 -0.40 22.01
CA GLU A 25 25.15 -0.62 23.32
C GLU A 25 24.23 -1.85 23.30
N ILE A 26 23.43 -2.05 22.25
CA ILE A 26 22.56 -3.22 22.10
C ILE A 26 23.38 -4.52 21.96
N CYS A 27 24.46 -4.49 21.17
CA CYS A 27 25.30 -5.66 20.93
C CYS A 27 26.13 -6.07 22.15
N GLU A 28 26.52 -5.14 23.02
CA GLU A 28 27.30 -5.41 24.24
C GLU A 28 26.44 -5.83 25.44
N ALA A 29 25.12 -5.64 25.38
CA ALA A 29 24.17 -5.86 26.47
C ALA A 29 23.80 -7.34 26.71
N ASN A 30 24.81 -8.17 27.02
CA ASN A 30 24.66 -9.61 27.27
C ASN A 30 23.96 -9.94 28.60
N THR A 31 23.90 -9.00 29.54
CA THR A 31 23.35 -9.22 30.89
C THR A 31 21.91 -8.72 31.04
N THR A 32 21.41 -7.93 30.10
CA THR A 32 20.04 -7.40 30.13
C THR A 32 19.06 -8.40 29.52
N ILE A 33 18.20 -8.95 30.38
CA ILE A 33 17.16 -9.91 30.00
C ILE A 33 15.86 -9.15 29.72
N MET A 34 15.27 -9.40 28.55
CA MET A 34 14.00 -8.83 28.12
C MET A 34 12.81 -9.69 28.55
N CYS A 35 11.67 -9.05 28.76
CA CYS A 35 10.42 -9.74 29.05
C CYS A 35 9.96 -10.60 27.85
N PRO A 36 9.29 -11.73 28.11
CA PRO A 36 8.68 -12.52 27.04
C PRO A 36 7.55 -11.74 26.37
N MET A 37 7.52 -11.81 25.03
CA MET A 37 6.50 -11.15 24.20
C MET A 37 5.18 -11.93 24.13
N CYS A 38 5.16 -13.22 24.53
CA CYS A 38 3.95 -14.02 24.63
C CYS A 38 3.73 -14.57 26.05
N GLU A 39 2.49 -14.97 26.35
CA GLU A 39 2.02 -15.26 27.72
C GLU A 39 2.49 -16.64 28.22
N ASP A 40 2.34 -17.71 27.40
CA ASP A 40 2.52 -19.09 27.89
C ASP A 40 3.80 -19.81 27.42
N THR A 41 4.24 -19.58 26.19
CA THR A 41 5.28 -20.42 25.54
C THR A 41 6.62 -19.72 25.29
N CYS A 42 6.72 -18.41 25.56
CA CYS A 42 7.92 -17.64 25.27
C CYS A 42 8.89 -17.63 26.45
N LYS A 43 10.16 -17.96 26.15
CA LYS A 43 11.24 -17.78 27.12
C LYS A 43 11.72 -16.33 27.14
N PRO A 44 12.24 -15.84 28.28
CA PRO A 44 13.02 -14.61 28.31
C PRO A 44 14.21 -14.71 27.35
N TRP A 45 14.62 -13.58 26.79
CA TRP A 45 15.65 -13.50 25.77
C TRP A 45 16.61 -12.34 26.08
N THR A 46 17.83 -12.37 25.53
CA THR A 46 18.87 -11.38 25.84
C THR A 46 18.87 -10.25 24.82
N LEU A 47 19.10 -9.01 25.25
CA LEU A 47 19.08 -7.86 24.33
C LEU A 47 20.14 -7.96 23.21
N SER A 48 21.27 -8.61 23.49
CA SER A 48 22.33 -8.90 22.51
C SER A 48 21.87 -9.76 21.34
N ASP A 49 20.84 -10.59 21.50
CA ASP A 49 20.28 -11.41 20.41
C ASP A 49 19.71 -10.55 19.27
N SER A 50 19.33 -9.31 19.59
CA SER A 50 18.79 -8.31 18.66
C SER A 50 19.85 -7.47 17.92
N CYS A 51 21.14 -7.75 18.12
CA CYS A 51 22.25 -6.95 17.59
C CYS A 51 22.19 -6.77 16.05
N VAL A 52 21.95 -7.85 15.30
CA VAL A 52 21.87 -7.78 13.82
C VAL A 52 20.75 -6.86 13.36
N TYR A 53 19.58 -6.97 14.00
CA TYR A 53 18.42 -6.16 13.67
C TYR A 53 18.68 -4.69 14.02
N ALA A 54 19.33 -4.39 15.15
CA ALA A 54 19.71 -3.02 15.51
C ALA A 54 20.71 -2.39 14.52
N LYS A 55 21.67 -3.16 13.99
CA LYS A 55 22.59 -2.69 12.94
C LYS A 55 21.85 -2.39 11.64
N VAL A 56 20.97 -3.29 11.21
CA VAL A 56 20.15 -3.09 10.01
C VAL A 56 19.18 -1.92 10.19
N THR A 57 18.65 -1.67 11.39
CA THR A 57 17.78 -0.50 11.62
C THR A 57 18.57 0.78 11.39
N HIS A 58 19.78 0.89 11.94
CA HIS A 58 20.63 2.08 11.77
C HIS A 58 21.01 2.33 10.30
N LEU A 59 21.09 1.29 9.47
CA LEU A 59 21.31 1.46 8.04
C LEU A 59 20.21 2.30 7.38
N PHE A 60 18.94 2.09 7.77
CA PHE A 60 17.77 2.79 7.21
C PHE A 60 17.33 4.01 8.02
N ASP A 61 17.58 4.01 9.33
CA ASP A 61 17.23 5.07 10.25
C ASP A 61 18.50 5.82 10.70
N ASN A 62 18.94 6.75 9.84
CA ASN A 62 20.12 7.57 10.08
C ASN A 62 19.83 9.05 9.76
N GLY A 63 20.69 9.95 10.24
CA GLY A 63 20.49 11.40 10.00
C GLY A 63 20.41 11.78 8.50
N GLY A 64 21.03 10.99 7.62
CA GLY A 64 20.98 11.21 6.17
C GLY A 64 19.61 10.95 5.56
N THR A 65 18.82 9.99 6.08
CA THR A 65 17.49 9.71 5.54
C THR A 65 16.49 10.82 5.82
N VAL A 66 16.69 11.61 6.90
CA VAL A 66 15.91 12.83 7.17
C VAL A 66 16.14 13.88 6.09
N PHE A 67 17.40 14.15 5.73
CA PHE A 67 17.71 15.07 4.62
C PHE A 67 17.14 14.58 3.29
N PHE A 68 17.23 13.28 3.04
CA PHE A 68 16.65 12.67 1.85
C PHE A 68 15.13 12.84 1.78
N ALA A 69 14.41 12.70 2.90
CA ALA A 69 12.96 12.92 2.94
C ALA A 69 12.57 14.35 2.54
N ILE A 70 13.30 15.36 3.02
CA ILE A 70 13.10 16.77 2.63
C ILE A 70 13.38 16.96 1.13
N PHE A 71 14.47 16.37 0.62
CA PHE A 71 14.78 16.41 -0.80
C PHE A 71 13.69 15.78 -1.66
N VAL A 72 13.16 14.61 -1.28
CA VAL A 72 12.09 13.93 -2.02
C VAL A 72 10.82 14.79 -2.09
N ALA A 73 10.46 15.47 -1.01
CA ALA A 73 9.31 16.39 -1.00
C ALA A 73 9.50 17.56 -1.97
N MET A 74 10.69 18.19 -1.98
CA MET A 74 11.01 19.26 -2.93
C MET A 74 11.11 18.75 -4.36
N TRP A 75 11.70 17.57 -4.57
CA TRP A 75 11.84 16.97 -5.89
C TRP A 75 10.47 16.66 -6.50
N ALA A 76 9.52 16.14 -5.71
CA ALA A 76 8.18 15.83 -6.18
C ALA A 76 7.44 17.07 -6.73
N THR A 77 7.55 18.22 -6.04
CA THR A 77 6.92 19.47 -6.51
C THR A 77 7.59 19.98 -7.79
N VAL A 78 8.92 20.00 -7.82
CA VAL A 78 9.70 20.41 -9.00
C VAL A 78 9.38 19.52 -10.21
N PHE A 79 9.32 18.20 -10.01
CA PHE A 79 8.96 17.24 -11.06
C PHE A 79 7.57 17.52 -11.63
N LEU A 80 6.57 17.77 -10.78
CA LEU A 80 5.21 18.07 -11.23
C LEU A 80 5.13 19.38 -12.02
N GLU A 81 5.85 20.42 -11.62
CA GLU A 81 5.89 21.69 -12.36
C GLU A 81 6.58 21.55 -13.72
N PHE A 82 7.70 20.82 -13.79
CA PHE A 82 8.33 20.50 -15.07
C PHE A 82 7.43 19.63 -15.95
N TRP A 83 6.70 18.67 -15.38
CA TRP A 83 5.75 17.84 -16.12
C TRP A 83 4.59 18.67 -16.70
N LYS A 84 4.01 19.59 -15.94
CA LYS A 84 2.96 20.50 -16.44
C LYS A 84 3.45 21.32 -17.64
N ARG A 85 4.68 21.85 -17.56
CA ARG A 85 5.30 22.60 -18.67
C ARG A 85 5.51 21.73 -19.89
N ARG A 86 6.08 20.54 -19.72
CA ARG A 86 6.32 19.60 -20.82
C ARG A 86 5.01 19.12 -21.46
N ARG A 87 3.97 18.88 -20.66
CA ARG A 87 2.64 18.55 -21.16
C ARG A 87 2.09 19.66 -22.03
N ALA A 88 2.18 20.92 -21.61
CA ALA A 88 1.70 22.06 -22.40
C ALA A 88 2.43 22.24 -23.73
N GLU A 89 3.76 22.03 -23.74
CA GLU A 89 4.57 22.03 -24.97
C GLU A 89 4.11 20.92 -25.93
N LEU A 90 3.91 19.69 -25.43
CA LEU A 90 3.44 18.57 -26.24
C LEU A 90 2.02 18.78 -26.78
N THR A 91 1.11 19.33 -25.98
CA THR A 91 -0.25 19.66 -26.43
C THR A 91 -0.24 20.66 -27.57
N TYR A 92 0.66 21.65 -27.52
CA TYR A 92 0.84 22.62 -28.60
C TYR A 92 1.49 22.00 -29.84
N ASP A 93 2.58 21.26 -29.67
CA ASP A 93 3.33 20.64 -30.78
C ASP A 93 2.49 19.60 -31.54
N TRP A 94 1.57 18.93 -30.84
CA TRP A 94 0.68 17.92 -31.43
C TRP A 94 -0.70 18.48 -31.82
N ASP A 95 -0.93 19.79 -31.66
CA ASP A 95 -2.19 20.48 -31.99
C ASP A 95 -3.43 19.85 -31.32
N LEU A 96 -3.31 19.49 -30.03
CA LEU A 96 -4.34 18.78 -29.25
C LEU A 96 -5.14 19.69 -28.31
N THR A 97 -5.18 21.00 -28.54
CA THR A 97 -5.74 21.96 -27.57
C THR A 97 -7.25 21.82 -27.40
N ASP A 98 -7.98 21.57 -28.49
CA ASP A 98 -9.45 21.52 -28.53
C ASP A 98 -10.01 20.13 -28.88
N TRP A 99 -9.15 19.10 -28.86
CA TRP A 99 -9.49 17.75 -29.32
C TRP A 99 -10.68 17.11 -28.57
N GLU A 100 -10.76 17.31 -27.26
CA GLU A 100 -11.79 16.71 -26.39
C GLU A 100 -13.20 17.27 -26.68
N GLU A 101 -13.31 18.53 -27.12
CA GLU A 101 -14.61 19.14 -27.49
C GLU A 101 -15.02 18.81 -28.94
N GLU A 102 -14.06 18.63 -29.83
CA GLU A 102 -14.31 18.46 -31.27
C GLU A 102 -14.56 17.02 -31.70
N GLU A 103 -13.89 16.03 -31.09
CA GLU A 103 -13.83 14.66 -31.61
C GLU A 103 -14.43 13.59 -30.67
N GLU A 104 -14.88 13.97 -29.46
CA GLU A 104 -15.38 12.99 -28.49
C GLU A 104 -16.81 12.51 -28.80
N GLU A 105 -16.92 11.30 -29.34
CA GLU A 105 -18.19 10.66 -29.64
C GLU A 105 -18.91 10.11 -28.38
N LEU A 106 -20.24 10.03 -28.47
CA LEU A 106 -21.05 9.39 -27.44
C LEU A 106 -20.82 7.88 -27.43
N LYS A 107 -20.71 7.31 -26.24
CA LYS A 107 -20.54 5.87 -26.09
C LYS A 107 -21.78 5.13 -26.60
N PRO A 108 -21.68 4.10 -27.46
CA PRO A 108 -22.85 3.43 -28.05
C PRO A 108 -23.76 2.77 -27.01
N GLN A 109 -23.20 2.36 -25.86
CA GLN A 109 -23.98 1.81 -24.74
C GLN A 109 -24.87 2.86 -24.07
N PHE A 110 -24.42 4.12 -24.05
CA PHE A 110 -25.19 5.25 -23.53
C PHE A 110 -26.30 5.63 -24.50
N GLU A 111 -25.98 5.75 -25.79
CA GLU A 111 -26.94 6.06 -26.85
C GLU A 111 -28.07 5.02 -26.92
N ALA A 112 -27.73 3.73 -26.91
CA ALA A 112 -28.73 2.67 -26.96
C ALA A 112 -29.75 2.75 -25.82
N LYS A 113 -29.28 3.11 -24.62
CA LYS A 113 -30.11 3.19 -23.41
C LYS A 113 -30.99 4.45 -23.35
N TYR A 114 -30.44 5.60 -23.76
CA TYR A 114 -31.11 6.89 -23.67
C TYR A 114 -31.68 7.39 -25.01
N SER A 115 -31.69 6.56 -26.05
CA SER A 115 -32.27 6.84 -27.38
C SER A 115 -33.70 7.37 -27.39
N ARG A 116 -34.48 7.11 -26.34
CA ARG A 116 -35.89 7.57 -26.22
C ARG A 116 -36.05 8.87 -25.44
N VAL A 117 -35.00 9.39 -24.84
CA VAL A 117 -35.02 10.57 -23.98
C VAL A 117 -34.01 11.58 -24.51
N GLU A 118 -34.45 12.40 -25.47
CA GLU A 118 -33.61 13.40 -26.12
C GLU A 118 -33.88 14.79 -25.58
N ARG A 119 -32.83 15.61 -25.47
CA ARG A 119 -32.88 17.03 -25.14
C ARG A 119 -32.13 17.81 -26.21
N VAL A 120 -32.71 18.92 -26.68
CA VAL A 120 -32.03 19.80 -27.62
C VAL A 120 -30.90 20.54 -26.90
N ASN A 121 -29.68 20.42 -27.41
CA ASN A 121 -28.52 21.13 -26.87
C ASN A 121 -28.63 22.64 -27.23
N PRO A 122 -28.50 23.55 -26.25
CA PRO A 122 -28.67 24.99 -26.46
C PRO A 122 -27.57 25.63 -27.33
N ILE A 123 -26.44 24.94 -27.54
CA ILE A 123 -25.30 25.44 -28.33
C ILE A 123 -25.35 24.88 -29.75
N SER A 124 -25.51 23.57 -29.90
CA SER A 124 -25.48 22.89 -31.21
C SER A 124 -26.83 22.84 -31.92
N GLY A 125 -27.94 23.01 -31.18
CA GLY A 125 -29.30 22.92 -31.70
C GLY A 125 -29.75 21.52 -32.12
N LYS A 126 -28.91 20.49 -31.91
CA LYS A 126 -29.21 19.09 -32.25
C LYS A 126 -29.86 18.36 -31.06
N PRO A 127 -30.77 17.40 -31.30
CA PRO A 127 -31.26 16.52 -30.26
C PRO A 127 -30.14 15.58 -29.80
N GLU A 128 -29.88 15.53 -28.49
CA GLU A 128 -28.88 14.66 -27.88
C GLU A 128 -29.52 13.80 -26.78
N PRO A 129 -29.10 12.52 -26.63
CA PRO A 129 -29.62 11.67 -25.56
C PRO A 129 -29.26 12.24 -24.18
N PHE A 130 -30.26 12.34 -23.30
CA PHE A 130 -30.13 12.96 -21.99
C PHE A 130 -30.44 11.97 -20.86
N GLN A 131 -29.51 11.85 -19.91
CA GLN A 131 -29.70 11.06 -18.70
C GLN A 131 -30.43 11.88 -17.63
N PRO A 132 -31.59 11.41 -17.11
CA PRO A 132 -32.28 12.07 -15.99
C PRO A 132 -31.40 12.14 -14.73
N PHE A 133 -31.40 13.30 -14.06
CA PHE A 133 -30.55 13.52 -12.89
C PHE A 133 -30.80 12.52 -11.74
N SER A 134 -32.06 12.15 -11.49
CA SER A 134 -32.41 11.16 -10.45
C SER A 134 -31.81 9.78 -10.72
N ASP A 135 -31.83 9.33 -11.98
CA ASP A 135 -31.24 8.06 -12.40
C ASP A 135 -29.72 8.10 -12.29
N LYS A 136 -29.10 9.21 -12.70
CA LYS A 136 -27.65 9.44 -12.57
C LYS A 136 -27.20 9.38 -11.10
N VAL A 137 -27.88 10.09 -10.21
CA VAL A 137 -27.53 10.14 -8.78
C VAL A 137 -27.72 8.77 -8.13
N SER A 138 -28.81 8.06 -8.42
CA SER A 138 -29.05 6.72 -7.86
C SER A 138 -27.95 5.73 -8.25
N ARG A 139 -27.54 5.70 -9.52
CA ARG A 139 -26.46 4.81 -10.01
C ARG A 139 -25.10 5.19 -9.43
N LEU A 140 -24.81 6.50 -9.34
CA LEU A 140 -23.60 6.98 -8.72
C LEU A 140 -23.53 6.57 -7.25
N MET A 141 -24.64 6.65 -6.50
CA MET A 141 -24.71 6.19 -5.11
C MET A 141 -24.45 4.69 -4.98
N VAL A 142 -25.00 3.86 -5.88
CA VAL A 142 -24.71 2.42 -5.92
C VAL A 142 -23.22 2.17 -6.19
N SER A 143 -22.63 2.91 -7.13
CA SER A 143 -21.21 2.78 -7.43
C SER A 143 -20.31 3.18 -6.25
N VAL A 144 -20.59 4.34 -5.64
CA VAL A 144 -19.87 4.85 -4.48
C VAL A 144 -19.99 3.89 -3.30
N SER A 145 -21.19 3.37 -3.02
CA SER A 145 -21.38 2.37 -1.97
C SER A 145 -20.62 1.07 -2.24
N GLY A 146 -20.54 0.64 -3.51
CA GLY A 146 -19.72 -0.50 -3.93
C GLY A 146 -18.22 -0.29 -3.65
N ILE A 147 -17.70 0.92 -3.88
CA ILE A 147 -16.31 1.28 -3.54
C ILE A 147 -16.08 1.22 -2.03
N PHE A 148 -16.97 1.81 -1.22
CA PHE A 148 -16.85 1.79 0.24
C PHE A 148 -16.90 0.37 0.80
N PHE A 149 -17.77 -0.49 0.25
CA PHE A 149 -17.82 -1.91 0.61
C PHE A 149 -16.48 -2.61 0.34
N MET A 150 -15.87 -2.37 -0.82
CA MET A 150 -14.57 -2.95 -1.16
C MET A 150 -13.43 -2.40 -0.29
N ILE A 151 -13.44 -1.11 0.04
CA ILE A 151 -12.49 -0.52 1.00
C ILE A 151 -12.63 -1.19 2.38
N SER A 152 -13.86 -1.41 2.85
CA SER A 152 -14.11 -2.11 4.12
C SER A 152 -13.59 -3.56 4.09
N LEU A 153 -13.70 -4.25 2.95
CA LEU A 153 -13.15 -5.59 2.77
C LEU A 153 -11.62 -5.59 2.89
N VAL A 154 -10.94 -4.62 2.27
CA VAL A 154 -9.48 -4.45 2.41
C VAL A 154 -9.08 -4.23 3.88
N LEU A 155 -9.75 -3.33 4.59
CA LEU A 155 -9.47 -3.08 6.00
C LEU A 155 -9.67 -4.33 6.87
N THR A 156 -10.70 -5.11 6.56
CA THR A 156 -10.96 -6.40 7.23
C THR A 156 -9.86 -7.42 6.94
N ALA A 157 -9.37 -7.48 5.70
CA ALA A 157 -8.27 -8.36 5.31
C ALA A 157 -6.97 -7.96 6.02
N VAL A 158 -6.66 -6.67 6.13
CA VAL A 158 -5.50 -6.18 6.91
C VAL A 158 -5.63 -6.59 8.38
N PHE A 159 -6.81 -6.41 8.98
CA PHE A 159 -7.04 -6.85 10.35
C PHE A 159 -6.87 -8.36 10.51
N ALA A 160 -7.34 -9.16 9.54
CA ALA A 160 -7.13 -10.61 9.53
C ALA A 160 -5.65 -11.00 9.47
N VAL A 161 -4.83 -10.28 8.67
CA VAL A 161 -3.37 -10.49 8.63
C VAL A 161 -2.72 -10.21 9.99
N VAL A 162 -3.15 -9.15 10.67
CA VAL A 162 -2.66 -8.84 12.02
C VAL A 162 -2.99 -9.96 13.00
N VAL A 163 -4.24 -10.42 13.03
CA VAL A 163 -4.66 -11.55 13.88
C VAL A 163 -3.88 -12.82 13.53
N PHE A 164 -3.66 -13.08 12.25
CA PHE A 164 -2.83 -14.20 11.80
C PHE A 164 -1.41 -14.11 12.37
N ARG A 165 -0.76 -12.94 12.32
CA ARG A 165 0.59 -12.73 12.89
C ARG A 165 0.62 -13.03 14.39
N LEU A 166 -0.39 -12.61 15.15
CA LEU A 166 -0.50 -12.91 16.58
C LEU A 166 -0.50 -14.42 16.85
N ILE A 167 -1.34 -15.16 16.14
CA ILE A 167 -1.44 -16.62 16.27
C ILE A 167 -0.14 -17.29 15.82
N ALA A 168 0.46 -16.79 14.73
CA ALA A 168 1.69 -17.34 14.17
C ALA A 168 2.88 -17.18 15.14
N MET A 169 2.98 -16.06 15.87
CA MET A 169 4.04 -15.85 16.88
C MET A 169 4.04 -16.95 17.95
N GLU A 170 2.88 -17.27 18.52
CA GLU A 170 2.77 -18.30 19.56
C GLU A 170 3.10 -19.70 19.02
N LYS A 171 2.68 -19.99 17.79
CA LYS A 171 2.94 -21.29 17.15
C LYS A 171 4.41 -21.45 16.74
N PHE A 172 5.04 -20.41 16.19
CA PHE A 172 6.46 -20.45 15.83
C PHE A 172 7.38 -20.49 17.05
N ALA A 173 6.98 -19.90 18.19
CA ALA A 173 7.70 -20.06 19.44
C ALA A 173 7.70 -21.51 19.97
N SER A 174 6.62 -22.26 19.69
CA SER A 174 6.42 -23.65 20.13
C SER A 174 7.01 -24.70 19.18
N ILE A 175 7.33 -24.33 17.93
CA ILE A 175 7.76 -25.28 16.90
C ILE A 175 9.08 -25.99 17.25
N SER A 176 9.21 -27.24 16.84
CA SER A 176 10.39 -28.08 17.15
C SER A 176 11.61 -27.78 16.29
N TRP A 177 11.45 -27.09 15.15
CA TRP A 177 12.55 -26.73 14.26
C TRP A 177 13.48 -25.69 14.88
N TYR A 178 14.73 -26.08 15.15
CA TYR A 178 15.71 -25.23 15.84
C TYR A 178 15.92 -23.87 15.18
N PHE A 179 16.00 -23.81 13.84
CA PHE A 179 16.21 -22.55 13.11
C PHE A 179 15.02 -21.59 13.26
N VAL A 180 13.80 -22.08 13.08
CA VAL A 180 12.57 -21.27 13.20
C VAL A 180 12.37 -20.82 14.64
N LYS A 181 12.62 -21.71 15.62
CA LYS A 181 12.52 -21.38 17.04
C LYS A 181 13.54 -20.33 17.47
N LYS A 182 14.78 -20.39 16.95
CA LYS A 182 15.83 -19.41 17.25
C LYS A 182 15.53 -18.04 16.63
N ASN A 183 15.01 -18.02 15.40
CA ASN A 183 14.73 -16.80 14.64
C ASN A 183 13.21 -16.56 14.46
N TRP A 184 12.42 -16.82 15.50
CA TRP A 184 10.96 -16.88 15.39
C TRP A 184 10.36 -15.53 14.98
N GLN A 185 10.93 -14.40 15.42
CA GLN A 185 10.49 -13.06 15.01
C GLN A 185 10.63 -12.85 13.50
N PHE A 186 11.78 -13.23 12.92
CA PHE A 186 12.01 -13.13 11.49
C PHE A 186 11.08 -14.05 10.70
N ALA A 187 10.84 -15.26 11.20
CA ALA A 187 9.91 -16.20 10.58
C ALA A 187 8.46 -15.66 10.58
N THR A 188 7.98 -15.12 11.71
CA THR A 188 6.66 -14.49 11.80
C THR A 188 6.55 -13.29 10.85
N SER A 189 7.53 -12.37 10.88
CA SER A 189 7.50 -11.17 10.05
C SER A 189 7.52 -11.53 8.56
N GLY A 190 8.43 -12.44 8.14
CA GLY A 190 8.53 -12.91 6.77
C GLY A 190 7.26 -13.61 6.27
N THR A 191 6.68 -14.52 7.05
CA THR A 191 5.42 -15.20 6.69
C THR A 191 4.25 -14.23 6.63
N GLY A 192 4.16 -13.27 7.55
CA GLY A 192 3.15 -12.21 7.55
C GLY A 192 3.22 -11.33 6.29
N VAL A 193 4.43 -10.92 5.90
CA VAL A 193 4.65 -10.13 4.67
C VAL A 193 4.26 -10.92 3.42
N CYS A 194 4.63 -12.20 3.32
CA CYS A 194 4.26 -13.06 2.19
C CYS A 194 2.74 -13.23 2.08
N ILE A 195 2.04 -13.48 3.19
CA ILE A 195 0.58 -13.63 3.20
C ILE A 195 -0.10 -12.32 2.82
N ASN A 196 0.35 -11.20 3.37
CA ASN A 196 -0.15 -9.87 3.03
C ASN A 196 0.01 -9.61 1.52
N PHE A 197 1.17 -9.93 0.94
CA PHE A 197 1.41 -9.80 -0.50
C PHE A 197 0.43 -10.65 -1.32
N MET A 198 0.22 -11.91 -0.95
CA MET A 198 -0.73 -12.80 -1.66
C MET A 198 -2.16 -12.26 -1.61
N ILE A 199 -2.59 -11.70 -0.47
CA ILE A 199 -3.90 -11.07 -0.31
C ILE A 199 -4.02 -9.82 -1.20
N ILE A 200 -3.03 -8.93 -1.16
CA ILE A 200 -3.00 -7.72 -1.98
C ILE A 200 -3.14 -8.07 -3.47
N MET A 201 -2.37 -9.05 -3.94
CA MET A 201 -2.41 -9.48 -5.35
C MET A 201 -3.76 -10.07 -5.74
N SER A 202 -4.34 -10.92 -4.90
CA SER A 202 -5.65 -11.52 -5.14
C SER A 202 -6.76 -10.48 -5.18
N LEU A 203 -6.75 -9.53 -4.24
CA LEU A 203 -7.73 -8.45 -4.16
C LEU A 203 -7.62 -7.49 -5.36
N ASN A 204 -6.42 -7.24 -5.89
CA ASN A 204 -6.24 -6.41 -7.08
C ASN A 204 -6.96 -7.00 -8.30
N VAL A 205 -6.82 -8.32 -8.53
CA VAL A 205 -7.46 -8.99 -9.67
C VAL A 205 -8.99 -8.96 -9.55
N VAL A 206 -9.52 -9.25 -8.35
CA VAL A 206 -10.96 -9.22 -8.11
C VAL A 206 -11.50 -7.80 -8.28
N TYR A 207 -10.80 -6.80 -7.75
CA TYR A 207 -11.27 -5.42 -7.80
C TYR A 207 -11.27 -4.84 -9.20
N GLU A 208 -10.30 -5.18 -10.05
CA GLU A 208 -10.30 -4.73 -11.44
C GLU A 208 -11.61 -5.13 -12.16
N LYS A 209 -12.07 -6.36 -11.95
CA LYS A 209 -13.35 -6.84 -12.52
C LYS A 209 -14.55 -6.12 -11.92
N VAL A 210 -14.53 -5.86 -10.61
CA VAL A 210 -15.60 -5.14 -9.92
C VAL A 210 -15.65 -3.68 -10.37
N ALA A 211 -14.51 -2.99 -10.45
CA ALA A 211 -14.41 -1.60 -10.90
C ALA A 211 -14.90 -1.44 -12.34
N TYR A 212 -14.58 -2.39 -13.21
CA TYR A 212 -15.12 -2.43 -14.57
C TYR A 212 -16.65 -2.55 -14.57
N LEU A 213 -17.20 -3.48 -13.78
CA LEU A 213 -18.66 -3.67 -13.66
C LEU A 213 -19.35 -2.43 -13.07
N LEU A 214 -18.80 -1.85 -12.01
CA LEU A 214 -19.34 -0.64 -11.36
C LEU A 214 -19.32 0.56 -12.31
N THR A 215 -18.22 0.75 -13.06
CA THR A 215 -18.10 1.86 -14.02
C THR A 215 -19.08 1.70 -15.18
N ASN A 216 -19.29 0.47 -15.69
CA ASN A 216 -20.31 0.22 -16.70
C ASN A 216 -21.73 0.44 -16.18
N LEU A 217 -21.98 0.17 -14.89
CA LEU A 217 -23.27 0.42 -14.25
C LEU A 217 -23.62 1.91 -14.14
N GLU A 218 -22.62 2.79 -14.09
CA GLU A 218 -22.81 4.26 -14.08
C GLU A 218 -23.34 4.79 -15.41
N HIS A 219 -23.09 4.09 -16.53
CA HIS A 219 -23.36 4.55 -17.89
C HIS A 219 -22.84 5.97 -18.15
N PRO A 220 -21.50 6.17 -18.15
CA PRO A 220 -20.90 7.46 -18.55
C PRO A 220 -21.25 7.80 -20.00
N ARG A 221 -21.24 9.10 -20.30
CA ARG A 221 -21.68 9.63 -21.61
C ARG A 221 -20.62 9.39 -22.69
N THR A 222 -19.36 9.62 -22.34
CA THR A 222 -18.20 9.55 -23.26
C THR A 222 -17.15 8.55 -22.77
N GLU A 223 -16.18 8.23 -23.62
CA GLU A 223 -15.06 7.36 -23.24
C GLU A 223 -14.11 8.05 -22.24
N SER A 224 -13.81 9.35 -22.38
CA SER A 224 -13.00 10.09 -21.39
C SER A 224 -13.67 10.08 -20.01
N GLU A 225 -15.00 10.29 -19.94
CA GLU A 225 -15.73 10.18 -18.67
C GLU A 225 -15.64 8.77 -18.07
N TRP A 226 -15.72 7.73 -18.91
CA TRP A 226 -15.60 6.34 -18.48
C TRP A 226 -14.19 6.06 -17.94
N GLU A 227 -13.16 6.44 -18.69
CA GLU A 227 -11.75 6.24 -18.31
C GLU A 227 -11.39 7.02 -17.05
N ASN A 228 -11.80 8.27 -16.93
CA ASN A 228 -11.58 9.09 -15.73
C ASN A 228 -12.27 8.50 -14.50
N SER A 229 -13.52 8.04 -14.66
CA SER A 229 -14.28 7.40 -13.58
C SER A 229 -13.66 6.06 -13.17
N PHE A 230 -13.26 5.23 -14.12
CA PHE A 230 -12.58 3.96 -13.89
C PHE A 230 -11.22 4.17 -13.22
N ALA A 231 -10.42 5.12 -13.72
CA ALA A 231 -9.09 5.46 -13.19
C ALA A 231 -9.17 5.96 -11.74
N LEU A 232 -10.13 6.84 -11.41
CA LEU A 232 -10.35 7.31 -10.05
C LEU A 232 -10.67 6.15 -9.10
N LYS A 233 -11.59 5.25 -9.50
CA LYS A 233 -11.98 4.08 -8.70
C LYS A 233 -10.81 3.14 -8.45
N MET A 234 -10.08 2.79 -9.52
CA MET A 234 -8.89 1.96 -9.45
C MET A 234 -7.82 2.60 -8.57
N PHE A 235 -7.57 3.90 -8.71
CA PHE A 235 -6.62 4.62 -7.88
C PHE A 235 -6.98 4.58 -6.40
N LEU A 236 -8.23 4.91 -6.04
CA LEU A 236 -8.69 4.90 -4.65
C LEU A 236 -8.53 3.52 -4.00
N PHE A 237 -8.92 2.47 -4.70
CA PHE A 237 -8.76 1.12 -4.19
C PHE A 237 -7.31 0.69 -4.10
N GLN A 238 -6.50 0.90 -5.15
CA GLN A 238 -5.08 0.54 -5.12
C GLN A 238 -4.35 1.30 -4.01
N PHE A 239 -4.69 2.56 -3.79
CA PHE A 239 -4.14 3.37 -2.71
C PHE A 239 -4.42 2.73 -1.35
N VAL A 240 -5.68 2.36 -1.06
CA VAL A 240 -6.03 1.71 0.20
C VAL A 240 -5.42 0.31 0.30
N ASN A 241 -5.49 -0.52 -0.74
CA ASN A 241 -4.99 -1.89 -0.73
C ASN A 241 -3.47 -1.97 -0.51
N LEU A 242 -2.70 -1.11 -1.18
CA LEU A 242 -1.23 -1.12 -1.06
C LEU A 242 -0.73 -0.44 0.20
N ASN A 243 -1.38 0.65 0.64
CA ASN A 243 -0.86 1.45 1.74
C ASN A 243 -1.45 1.09 3.10
N SER A 244 -2.65 0.50 3.19
CA SER A 244 -3.34 0.24 4.47
C SER A 244 -2.52 -0.62 5.45
N SER A 245 -1.96 -1.74 4.97
CA SER A 245 -1.08 -2.59 5.77
C SER A 245 0.19 -1.86 6.21
N THR A 246 0.77 -1.05 5.32
CA THR A 246 1.97 -0.23 5.59
C THR A 246 1.67 0.86 6.62
N PHE A 247 0.52 1.53 6.52
CA PHE A 247 0.02 2.50 7.50
C PHE A 247 -0.20 1.87 8.87
N TYR A 248 -0.77 0.66 8.91
CA TYR A 248 -0.93 -0.09 10.16
C TYR A 248 0.42 -0.34 10.84
N MET A 249 1.38 -0.89 10.09
CA MET A 249 2.73 -1.19 10.59
C MET A 249 3.47 0.07 11.07
N ALA A 250 3.32 1.19 10.38
CA ALA A 250 4.02 2.43 10.71
C ALA A 250 3.43 3.17 11.92
N PHE A 251 2.10 3.24 12.06
CA PHE A 251 1.45 4.12 13.03
C PHE A 251 0.78 3.39 14.21
N PHE A 252 0.32 2.16 14.02
CA PHE A 252 -0.51 1.46 15.00
C PHE A 252 0.23 0.31 15.69
N LEU A 253 1.18 -0.33 15.00
CA LEU A 253 1.93 -1.46 15.55
C LEU A 253 2.76 -1.05 16.79
N GLY A 254 2.69 -1.84 17.86
CA GLY A 254 3.43 -1.62 19.09
C GLY A 254 3.01 -0.40 19.94
N ARG A 255 2.07 0.43 19.48
CA ARG A 255 1.66 1.66 20.20
C ARG A 255 0.66 1.41 21.33
N PHE A 256 -0.13 0.34 21.23
CA PHE A 256 -1.26 0.06 22.14
C PHE A 256 -1.04 -1.17 23.05
N THR A 257 0.20 -1.62 23.27
CA THR A 257 0.52 -2.90 23.91
C THR A 257 0.45 -2.91 25.45
N GLY A 258 0.33 -1.74 26.09
CA GLY A 258 0.20 -1.63 27.54
C GLY A 258 1.53 -1.85 28.28
N ARG A 259 1.48 -2.30 29.53
CA ARG A 259 2.68 -2.61 30.34
C ARG A 259 2.67 -4.09 30.74
N PRO A 260 3.84 -4.72 30.96
CA PRO A 260 3.89 -6.07 31.51
C PRO A 260 3.04 -6.18 32.79
N GLY A 261 2.16 -7.19 32.85
CA GLY A 261 1.19 -7.41 33.92
C GLY A 261 -0.19 -6.74 33.72
N LYS A 262 -0.29 -5.74 32.84
CA LYS A 262 -1.56 -5.15 32.38
C LYS A 262 -1.47 -4.82 30.90
N SER A 263 -1.35 -5.88 30.09
CA SER A 263 -1.32 -5.78 28.63
C SER A 263 -2.73 -5.61 28.09
N ASN A 264 -2.88 -4.80 27.03
CA ASN A 264 -4.14 -4.74 26.30
C ASN A 264 -4.29 -6.02 25.49
N LYS A 265 -5.42 -6.71 25.68
CA LYS A 265 -5.75 -7.94 24.95
C LYS A 265 -6.81 -7.63 23.89
N LEU A 266 -6.62 -8.17 22.70
CA LEU A 266 -7.59 -8.18 21.63
C LEU A 266 -8.58 -9.34 21.87
N PHE A 267 -9.88 -9.02 21.90
CA PHE A 267 -10.96 -9.97 22.21
C PHE A 267 -10.75 -10.76 23.51
N ASP A 268 -10.18 -10.13 24.54
CA ASP A 268 -9.85 -10.70 25.86
C ASP A 268 -8.94 -11.95 25.86
N GLY A 269 -8.49 -12.42 24.70
CA GLY A 269 -7.70 -13.65 24.54
C GLY A 269 -6.27 -13.44 24.06
N TRP A 270 -6.02 -12.49 23.15
CA TRP A 270 -4.74 -12.38 22.44
C TRP A 270 -4.02 -11.09 22.79
N ARG A 271 -2.77 -11.15 23.27
CA ARG A 271 -1.94 -9.95 23.50
C ARG A 271 -1.59 -9.28 22.17
N LEU A 272 -1.72 -7.95 22.08
CA LEU A 272 -1.32 -7.22 20.87
C LEU A 272 0.19 -7.36 20.59
N GLU A 273 0.56 -7.31 19.30
CA GLU A 273 1.94 -7.44 18.83
C GLU A 273 2.82 -6.27 19.30
N GLU A 274 3.96 -6.60 19.88
CA GLU A 274 4.98 -5.65 20.33
C GLU A 274 6.05 -5.48 19.26
N CYS A 275 6.53 -4.24 19.11
CA CYS A 275 7.67 -3.97 18.25
C CYS A 275 8.96 -4.53 18.87
N HIS A 276 9.90 -4.87 17.99
CA HIS A 276 11.28 -5.15 18.39
C HIS A 276 11.89 -3.95 19.13
N PRO A 277 12.86 -4.12 20.07
CA PRO A 277 13.42 -3.01 20.85
C PRO A 277 14.04 -1.89 20.02
N SER A 278 14.55 -2.21 18.83
CA SER A 278 15.07 -1.23 17.86
C SER A 278 14.01 -0.74 16.86
N GLY A 279 12.71 -0.93 17.17
CA GLY A 279 11.58 -0.42 16.40
C GLY A 279 11.01 -1.41 15.38
N CYS A 280 9.92 -0.99 14.72
CA CYS A 280 9.22 -1.75 13.67
C CYS A 280 9.60 -1.30 12.24
N LEU A 281 10.62 -0.45 12.10
CA LEU A 281 11.00 0.14 10.81
C LEU A 281 11.50 -0.91 9.82
N ILE A 282 12.21 -1.95 10.27
CA ILE A 282 12.65 -3.03 9.39
C ILE A 282 11.46 -3.84 8.86
N ASP A 283 10.46 -4.13 9.70
CA ASP A 283 9.26 -4.83 9.25
C ASP A 283 8.55 -4.04 8.16
N LEU A 284 8.51 -2.70 8.30
CA LEU A 284 8.00 -1.79 7.27
C LEU A 284 8.84 -1.85 5.99
N CYS A 285 10.17 -1.76 6.10
CA CYS A 285 11.09 -1.84 4.95
C CYS A 285 10.99 -3.18 4.23
N LEU A 286 10.91 -4.30 4.97
CA LEU A 286 10.71 -5.63 4.40
C LEU A 286 9.38 -5.72 3.66
N GLN A 287 8.30 -5.21 4.25
CA GLN A 287 7.00 -5.18 3.61
C GLN A 287 7.01 -4.37 2.31
N MET A 288 7.53 -3.13 2.34
CA MET A 288 7.64 -2.28 1.15
C MET A 288 8.55 -2.92 0.09
N GLY A 289 9.69 -3.48 0.50
CA GLY A 289 10.65 -4.13 -0.38
C GLY A 289 10.06 -5.35 -1.09
N VAL A 290 9.40 -6.25 -0.35
CA VAL A 290 8.72 -7.42 -0.94
C VAL A 290 7.62 -6.99 -1.90
N ILE A 291 6.76 -6.04 -1.50
CA ILE A 291 5.68 -5.56 -2.37
C ILE A 291 6.25 -4.96 -3.66
N MET A 292 7.24 -4.06 -3.58
CA MET A 292 7.82 -3.42 -4.76
C MET A 292 8.49 -4.45 -5.69
N PHE A 293 9.30 -5.34 -5.14
CA PHE A 293 10.04 -6.33 -5.92
C PHE A 293 9.12 -7.34 -6.61
N PHE A 294 8.26 -8.01 -5.84
CA PHE A 294 7.42 -9.08 -6.39
C PHE A 294 6.28 -8.52 -7.24
N LYS A 295 5.72 -7.34 -6.92
CA LYS A 295 4.71 -6.71 -7.79
C LYS A 295 5.30 -6.34 -9.14
N GLN A 296 6.52 -5.81 -9.20
CA GLN A 296 7.18 -5.50 -10.46
C GLN A 296 7.39 -6.76 -11.30
N ILE A 297 7.88 -7.85 -10.68
CA ILE A 297 8.08 -9.14 -11.37
C ILE A 297 6.75 -9.68 -11.89
N TRP A 298 5.71 -9.67 -11.05
CA TRP A 298 4.38 -10.16 -11.44
C TRP A 298 3.80 -9.35 -12.59
N ASN A 299 3.86 -8.02 -12.52
CA ASN A 299 3.34 -7.15 -13.57
C ASN A 299 4.08 -7.38 -14.89
N ASN A 300 5.42 -7.43 -14.87
CA ASN A 300 6.22 -7.73 -16.05
C ASN A 300 5.87 -9.11 -16.64
N PHE A 301 5.63 -10.11 -15.78
CA PHE A 301 5.23 -11.45 -16.21
C PHE A 301 3.84 -11.45 -16.85
N MET A 302 2.87 -10.76 -16.27
CA MET A 302 1.52 -10.67 -16.83
C MET A 302 1.51 -9.88 -18.16
N GLU A 303 2.26 -8.79 -18.26
CA GLU A 303 2.34 -7.96 -19.46
C GLU A 303 2.99 -8.69 -20.64
N LEU A 304 4.06 -9.45 -20.39
CA LEU A 304 4.73 -10.23 -21.44
C LEU A 304 4.06 -11.60 -21.70
N GLY A 305 3.52 -12.22 -20.66
CA GLY A 305 2.98 -13.58 -20.72
C GLY A 305 1.56 -13.65 -21.24
N TYR A 306 0.67 -12.75 -20.81
CA TYR A 306 -0.74 -12.76 -21.22
C TYR A 306 -0.97 -12.61 -22.74
N PRO A 307 -0.26 -11.75 -23.49
CA PRO A 307 -0.44 -11.66 -24.95
C PRO A 307 0.19 -12.83 -25.72
N CYS A 308 1.05 -13.65 -25.09
CA CYS A 308 1.69 -14.80 -25.73
C CYS A 308 0.91 -16.12 -25.57
N VAL A 309 -0.12 -16.15 -24.72
CA VAL A 309 -0.98 -17.32 -24.45
C VAL A 309 -2.32 -17.14 -25.14
#